data_AF-A0A7J7MVX4-F1
#
_entry.id   AF-A0A7J7MVX4-F1
#
_cell.length_a   1.000
_cell.length_b   1.000
_cell.length_c   1.000
_cell.angle_alpha   90.00
_cell.angle_beta   90.00
_cell.angle_gamma   90.00
#
_symmetry.space_group_name_H-M   'P 1'
#
loop_
_entity.id
_entity.type
_entity.pdbx_description
1 polymer ?
#
loop_
_entity_poly.entity_id
_entity_poly.type
_entity_poly.pdbx_seq_one_letter_code
_entity_poly.pdbx_strand_id
1 'polypeptide(L)'
;MLEGHRGLIPQLYAFALNYLMQRVLQAQNILNLLAYIEVGGFVVHLVLTWLAVFVLDYGLLGAALTLSLSCWSQVDLTALYKVYSPSSSSAIMLCLEIWYSQGIVLISGLLPNPTISFDSFSICMNYLNRDMQFMLGLSAAASVWVGNKLGTYHPKVVKLSAMVVTGRSVLISLIFSAFVLIFCTSLSKAYTSVYTVIEAITTLTSLLAISVFLNGIQPIL
;
A
#
# COMPACT_ATOMS: atom_id res chain seq x y z
N MET A 1 -10.47 -21.79 -17.80
CA MET A 1 -10.46 -20.52 -17.04
C MET A 1 -9.05 -20.12 -16.56
N LEU A 2 -7.99 -20.36 -17.34
CA LEU A 2 -6.59 -20.15 -16.92
C LEU A 2 -5.85 -19.02 -17.68
N GLU A 3 -6.51 -18.33 -18.61
CA GLU A 3 -5.84 -17.33 -19.46
C GLU A 3 -5.94 -15.88 -18.95
N GLY A 4 -6.83 -15.61 -17.98
CA GLY A 4 -7.04 -14.26 -17.43
C GLY A 4 -5.93 -13.74 -16.51
N HIS A 5 -4.97 -14.58 -16.11
CA HIS A 5 -3.99 -14.21 -15.08
C HIS A 5 -2.69 -13.59 -15.65
N ARG A 6 -2.43 -13.73 -16.96
CA ARG A 6 -1.19 -13.24 -17.58
C ARG A 6 -1.14 -11.71 -17.74
N GLY A 7 -2.30 -11.06 -17.85
CA GLY A 7 -2.40 -9.60 -17.94
C GLY A 7 -2.15 -8.85 -16.63
N LEU A 8 -2.16 -9.55 -15.49
CA LEU A 8 -1.92 -8.97 -14.17
C LEU A 8 -0.43 -8.78 -13.86
N ILE A 9 0.47 -9.48 -14.57
CA ILE A 9 1.91 -9.40 -14.32
C ILE A 9 2.46 -7.99 -14.62
N PRO A 10 2.19 -7.37 -15.79
CA PRO A 10 2.58 -5.98 -16.05
C PRO A 10 1.98 -4.98 -15.05
N GLN A 11 0.79 -5.26 -14.54
CA GLN A 11 0.11 -4.41 -13.55
C GLN A 11 0.87 -4.36 -12.22
N LEU A 12 1.45 -5.49 -11.78
CA LEU A 12 2.28 -5.54 -10.56
C LEU A 12 3.53 -4.66 -10.70
N TYR A 13 4.13 -4.61 -11.89
CA TYR A 13 5.27 -3.72 -12.17
C TYR A 13 4.86 -2.25 -12.17
N ALA A 14 3.76 -1.90 -12.83
CA ALA A 14 3.27 -0.52 -12.89
C ALA A 14 2.87 0.01 -11.51
N PHE A 15 2.24 -0.82 -10.66
CA PHE A 15 1.88 -0.45 -9.29
C PHE A 15 3.11 -0.11 -8.44
N ALA A 16 4.17 -0.93 -8.53
CA ALA A 16 5.42 -0.67 -7.82
C ALA A 16 6.10 0.64 -8.28
N LEU A 17 6.11 0.90 -9.60
CA LEU A 17 6.65 2.14 -10.16
C LEU A 17 5.85 3.40 -9.77
N ASN A 18 4.53 3.29 -9.62
CA ASN A 18 3.71 4.39 -9.10
C ASN A 18 4.06 4.73 -7.66
N TYR A 19 4.10 3.74 -6.78
CA TYR A 19 4.49 3.93 -5.38
C TYR A 19 5.88 4.58 -5.26
N LEU A 20 6.80 4.14 -6.11
CA LEU A 20 8.14 4.72 -6.23
C LEU A 20 8.08 6.22 -6.54
N MET A 21 7.30 6.61 -7.54
CA MET A 21 7.31 7.99 -8.02
C MET A 21 6.57 8.95 -7.09
N GLN A 22 5.51 8.48 -6.42
CA GLN A 22 4.80 9.24 -5.38
C GLN A 22 5.74 9.67 -4.24
N ARG A 23 6.67 8.80 -3.82
CA ARG A 23 7.60 9.09 -2.73
C ARG A 23 8.68 10.11 -3.08
N VAL A 24 9.13 10.14 -4.34
CA VAL A 24 10.07 11.16 -4.80
C VAL A 24 9.44 12.56 -4.72
N LEU A 25 8.18 12.69 -5.14
CA LEU A 25 7.45 13.96 -5.04
C LEU A 25 7.17 14.38 -3.60
N GLN A 26 6.88 13.42 -2.72
CA GLN A 26 6.74 13.69 -1.28
C GLN A 26 8.03 14.22 -0.66
N ALA A 27 9.19 13.66 -1.04
CA ALA A 27 10.49 14.12 -0.57
C ALA A 27 10.85 15.54 -1.06
N GLN A 28 10.30 15.96 -2.20
CA GLN A 28 10.46 17.30 -2.74
C GLN A 28 9.44 18.31 -2.18
N ASN A 29 8.57 17.89 -1.26
CA ASN A 29 7.48 18.70 -0.70
C ASN A 29 6.48 19.21 -1.76
N ILE A 30 6.33 18.49 -2.87
CA ILE A 30 5.38 18.84 -3.96
C ILE A 30 4.03 18.14 -3.72
N LEU A 31 3.53 18.26 -2.49
CA LEU A 31 2.41 17.46 -1.98
C LEU A 31 1.07 17.83 -2.64
N ASN A 32 0.84 19.12 -2.91
CA ASN A 32 -0.42 19.58 -3.51
C ASN A 32 -0.60 19.06 -4.94
N LEU A 33 0.46 19.11 -5.76
CA LEU A 33 0.41 18.60 -7.13
C LEU A 33 0.16 17.09 -7.16
N LEU A 34 0.85 16.34 -6.30
CA LEU A 34 0.63 14.91 -6.17
C LEU A 34 -0.83 14.59 -5.79
N ALA A 35 -1.38 15.31 -4.81
CA ALA A 35 -2.78 15.13 -4.41
C ALA A 35 -3.76 15.38 -5.57
N TYR A 36 -3.51 16.41 -6.41
CA TYR A 36 -4.35 16.67 -7.58
C TYR A 36 -4.26 15.56 -8.64
N ILE A 37 -3.06 15.02 -8.90
CA ILE A 37 -2.85 13.93 -9.86
C ILE A 37 -3.57 12.66 -9.37
N GLU A 38 -3.47 12.32 -8.08
CA GLU A 38 -4.12 11.13 -7.51
C GLU A 38 -5.64 11.24 -7.53
N VAL A 39 -6.19 12.38 -7.10
CA VAL A 39 -7.64 12.62 -7.09
C VAL A 39 -8.19 12.61 -8.52
N GLY A 40 -7.52 13.28 -9.45
CA GLY A 40 -7.90 13.29 -10.86
C GLY A 40 -7.82 11.89 -11.48
N GLY A 41 -6.72 11.17 -11.24
CA GLY A 41 -6.53 9.80 -11.69
C GLY A 41 -7.60 8.83 -11.16
N PHE A 42 -7.99 8.97 -9.89
CA PHE A 42 -9.06 8.17 -9.29
C PHE A 42 -10.42 8.42 -9.97
N VAL A 43 -10.78 9.67 -10.23
CA VAL A 43 -12.02 10.01 -10.94
C VAL A 43 -12.02 9.44 -12.36
N VAL A 44 -10.93 9.59 -13.09
CA VAL A 44 -10.77 9.01 -14.44
C VAL A 44 -10.88 7.50 -14.40
N HIS A 45 -10.23 6.84 -13.42
CA HIS A 45 -10.30 5.39 -13.25
C HIS A 45 -11.72 4.89 -12.99
N LEU A 46 -12.49 5.58 -12.14
CA LEU A 46 -13.89 5.24 -11.87
C LEU A 46 -14.75 5.33 -13.12
N VAL A 47 -14.62 6.42 -13.89
CA VAL A 47 -15.40 6.64 -15.12
C VAL A 47 -15.05 5.60 -16.18
N LEU A 48 -13.76 5.35 -16.41
CA LEU A 48 -13.33 4.34 -17.37
C LEU A 48 -13.77 2.94 -16.97
N THR A 49 -13.71 2.60 -15.67
CA THR A 49 -14.11 1.28 -15.18
C THR A 49 -15.61 1.10 -15.35
N TRP A 50 -16.40 2.12 -15.02
CA TRP A 50 -17.84 2.10 -15.24
C TRP A 50 -18.17 1.89 -16.72
N LEU A 51 -17.51 2.63 -17.61
CA LEU A 51 -17.71 2.52 -19.06
C LEU A 51 -17.30 1.14 -19.59
N ALA A 52 -16.11 0.64 -19.21
CA ALA A 52 -15.61 -0.65 -19.68
C ALA A 52 -16.45 -1.85 -19.17
N VAL A 53 -16.94 -1.78 -17.93
CA VAL A 53 -17.67 -2.89 -17.31
C VAL A 53 -19.15 -2.87 -17.66
N PHE A 54 -19.82 -1.71 -17.58
CA PHE A 54 -21.29 -1.62 -17.68
C PHE A 54 -21.79 -1.13 -19.04
N VAL A 55 -21.00 -0.39 -19.81
CA VAL A 55 -21.42 0.13 -21.13
C VAL A 55 -20.89 -0.75 -22.26
N LEU A 56 -19.64 -1.22 -22.14
CA LEU A 56 -18.99 -2.06 -23.15
C LEU A 56 -19.10 -3.57 -22.87
N ASP A 57 -19.71 -3.96 -21.75
CA ASP A 57 -19.91 -5.36 -21.33
C ASP A 57 -18.64 -6.23 -21.31
N TYR A 58 -17.46 -5.62 -21.12
CA TYR A 58 -16.19 -6.36 -21.03
C TYR A 58 -15.98 -7.05 -19.67
N GLY A 59 -16.88 -6.85 -18.71
CA GLY A 59 -16.87 -7.54 -17.42
C GLY A 59 -15.53 -7.45 -16.67
N LEU A 60 -15.07 -8.57 -16.13
CA LEU A 60 -13.81 -8.64 -15.36
C LEU A 60 -12.57 -8.28 -16.20
N LEU A 61 -12.58 -8.59 -17.50
CA LEU A 61 -11.49 -8.26 -18.41
C LEU A 61 -11.41 -6.74 -18.62
N GLY A 62 -12.56 -6.07 -18.74
CA GLY A 62 -12.65 -4.61 -18.79
C GLY A 62 -12.09 -3.95 -17.53
N ALA A 63 -12.43 -4.46 -16.35
CA ALA A 63 -11.90 -3.98 -15.08
C ALA A 63 -10.36 -4.12 -15.01
N ALA A 64 -9.81 -5.28 -15.39
CA ALA A 64 -8.37 -5.53 -15.38
C ALA A 64 -7.60 -4.63 -16.37
N LEU A 65 -8.13 -4.42 -17.57
CA LEU A 65 -7.54 -3.53 -18.56
C LEU A 65 -7.53 -2.08 -18.09
N THR A 66 -8.64 -1.62 -17.51
CA THR A 66 -8.77 -0.25 -17.02
C THR A 66 -7.82 0.02 -15.87
N LEU A 67 -7.67 -0.94 -14.96
CA LEU A 67 -6.71 -0.90 -13.86
C LEU A 67 -5.27 -0.86 -14.35
N SER A 68 -4.93 -1.69 -15.34
CA SER A 68 -3.62 -1.68 -15.97
C SER A 68 -3.31 -0.33 -16.64
N LEU A 69 -4.22 0.19 -17.45
CA LEU A 69 -4.07 1.49 -18.12
C LEU A 69 -3.92 2.64 -17.12
N SER A 70 -4.70 2.61 -16.04
CA SER A 70 -4.66 3.65 -15.01
C SER A 70 -3.32 3.65 -14.29
N CYS A 71 -2.78 2.47 -13.95
CA CYS A 71 -1.45 2.36 -13.38
C CYS A 71 -0.37 2.94 -14.31
N TRP A 72 -0.36 2.59 -15.59
CA TRP A 72 0.63 3.13 -16.53
C TRP A 72 0.48 4.64 -16.75
N SER A 73 -0.75 5.16 -16.80
CA SER A 73 -0.99 6.60 -16.94
C SER A 73 -0.42 7.42 -15.79
N GLN A 74 -0.48 6.89 -14.56
CA GLN A 74 0.14 7.51 -13.39
C GLN A 74 1.67 7.49 -13.48
N VAL A 75 2.27 6.39 -13.96
CA VAL A 75 3.73 6.32 -14.18
C VAL A 75 4.14 7.37 -15.21
N ASP A 76 3.43 7.48 -16.33
CA ASP A 76 3.77 8.43 -17.38
C ASP A 76 3.62 9.89 -16.92
N LEU A 77 2.52 10.23 -16.24
CA LEU A 77 2.28 11.58 -15.70
C LEU A 77 3.37 12.01 -14.72
N THR A 78 3.75 11.10 -13.82
CA THR A 78 4.71 11.42 -12.76
C THR A 78 6.15 11.40 -13.30
N ALA A 79 6.45 10.62 -14.35
CA ALA A 79 7.74 10.61 -15.03
C ALA A 79 7.94 11.86 -15.89
N LEU A 80 6.88 12.31 -16.59
CA LEU A 80 6.89 13.52 -17.42
C LEU A 80 7.17 14.78 -16.59
N TYR A 81 6.71 14.81 -15.33
CA TYR A 81 6.98 15.91 -14.39
C TYR A 81 8.45 16.00 -13.94
N LYS A 82 9.31 15.05 -14.34
CA LYS A 82 10.78 15.00 -14.25
C LYS A 82 11.32 14.39 -12.95
N VAL A 83 11.95 13.21 -13.08
CA VAL A 83 12.78 12.57 -12.04
C VAL A 83 14.23 12.53 -12.49
N TYR A 84 15.05 13.44 -11.96
CA TYR A 84 16.48 13.20 -11.70
C TYR A 84 16.69 13.57 -10.23
N SER A 85 16.30 12.66 -9.34
CA SER A 85 16.53 12.79 -7.90
C SER A 85 17.45 11.66 -7.42
N PRO A 86 18.46 11.93 -6.57
CA PRO A 86 19.37 10.92 -6.01
C PRO A 86 18.69 9.95 -5.00
N SER A 87 17.36 10.03 -4.82
CA SER A 87 16.57 9.17 -3.93
C SER A 87 16.38 7.72 -4.42
N SER A 88 17.14 7.26 -5.42
CA SER A 88 16.99 5.95 -6.06
C SER A 88 17.20 4.76 -5.12
N SER A 89 17.92 4.94 -4.00
CA SER A 89 18.23 3.83 -3.08
C SER A 89 17.04 3.43 -2.18
N SER A 90 16.36 4.37 -1.52
CA SER A 90 15.18 4.08 -0.68
C SER A 90 13.97 3.62 -1.50
N ALA A 91 13.90 4.12 -2.72
CA ALA A 91 13.01 3.73 -3.79
C ALA A 91 13.06 2.23 -4.15
N ILE A 92 14.26 1.70 -4.43
CA ILE A 92 14.46 0.30 -4.81
C ILE A 92 14.07 -0.64 -3.66
N MET A 93 14.40 -0.28 -2.42
CA MET A 93 14.10 -1.08 -1.23
C MET A 93 12.59 -1.36 -1.09
N LEU A 94 11.75 -0.34 -1.28
CA LEU A 94 10.29 -0.46 -1.17
C LEU A 94 9.68 -1.18 -2.37
N CYS A 95 10.21 -0.97 -3.57
CA CYS A 95 9.83 -1.75 -4.75
C CYS A 95 10.06 -3.25 -4.52
N LEU A 96 11.21 -3.61 -3.95
CA LEU A 96 11.53 -5.00 -3.61
C LEU A 96 10.60 -5.55 -2.53
N GLU A 97 10.23 -4.75 -1.54
CA GLU A 97 9.27 -5.15 -0.50
C GLU A 97 7.86 -5.45 -1.07
N ILE A 98 7.40 -4.61 -2.01
CA ILE A 98 6.13 -4.84 -2.73
C ILE A 98 6.23 -6.09 -3.61
N TRP A 99 7.31 -6.26 -4.37
CA TRP A 99 7.49 -7.45 -5.22
C TRP A 99 7.57 -8.74 -4.41
N TYR A 100 8.29 -8.72 -3.29
CA TYR A 100 8.37 -9.86 -2.38
C TYR A 100 6.97 -10.23 -1.87
N SER A 101 6.21 -9.23 -1.43
CA SER A 101 4.84 -9.39 -0.97
C SER A 101 3.92 -10.04 -2.02
N GLN A 102 3.98 -9.57 -3.27
CA GLN A 102 3.19 -10.11 -4.38
C GLN A 102 3.68 -11.51 -4.82
N GLY A 103 4.98 -11.77 -4.71
CA GLY A 103 5.56 -13.09 -4.93
C GLY A 103 5.04 -14.14 -3.95
N ILE A 104 4.90 -13.80 -2.66
CA ILE A 104 4.33 -14.73 -1.67
C ILE A 104 2.85 -15.02 -1.97
N VAL A 105 2.07 -14.01 -2.37
CA VAL A 105 0.67 -14.21 -2.77
C VAL A 105 0.59 -15.24 -3.92
N LEU A 106 1.46 -15.11 -4.94
CA LEU A 106 1.54 -16.07 -6.04
C LEU A 106 1.90 -17.49 -5.57
N ILE A 107 2.88 -17.61 -4.67
CA ILE A 107 3.31 -18.91 -4.11
C ILE A 107 2.20 -19.55 -3.27
N SER A 108 1.40 -18.75 -2.53
CA SER A 108 0.27 -19.26 -1.74
C SER A 108 -0.76 -20.00 -2.60
N GLY A 109 -0.91 -19.62 -3.87
CA GLY A 109 -1.76 -20.29 -4.85
C GLY A 109 -1.21 -21.61 -5.40
N LEU A 110 0.00 -22.02 -5.01
CA LEU A 110 0.61 -23.31 -5.38
C LEU A 110 0.54 -24.36 -4.26
N LEU A 111 0.03 -24.01 -3.08
CA LEU A 111 -0.07 -24.92 -1.94
C LEU A 111 -1.19 -25.98 -2.12
N PRO A 112 -1.09 -27.13 -1.43
CA PRO A 112 -2.19 -28.08 -1.34
C PRO A 112 -3.35 -27.42 -0.59
N ASN A 113 -4.43 -27.10 -1.32
CA ASN A 113 -5.56 -26.18 -0.97
C ASN A 113 -5.30 -24.70 -1.32
N PRO A 114 -5.09 -24.39 -2.61
CA PRO A 114 -4.67 -23.05 -3.03
C PRO A 114 -5.73 -21.98 -2.76
N THR A 115 -7.02 -22.29 -2.89
CA THR A 115 -8.10 -21.32 -2.66
C THR A 115 -8.11 -20.79 -1.23
N ILE A 116 -8.02 -21.67 -0.23
CA ILE A 116 -8.08 -21.26 1.18
C ILE A 116 -6.81 -20.50 1.57
N SER A 117 -5.63 -20.99 1.16
CA SER A 117 -4.35 -20.36 1.50
C SER A 117 -4.20 -18.99 0.83
N PHE A 118 -4.52 -18.90 -0.45
CA PHE A 118 -4.49 -17.66 -1.21
C PHE A 118 -5.49 -16.63 -0.69
N ASP A 119 -6.76 -17.02 -0.46
CA ASP A 119 -7.79 -16.09 0.02
C ASP A 119 -7.45 -15.55 1.40
N SER A 120 -7.01 -16.43 2.32
CA SER A 120 -6.61 -16.03 3.67
C SER A 120 -5.40 -15.09 3.65
N PHE A 121 -4.39 -15.42 2.84
CA PHE A 121 -3.19 -14.61 2.71
C PHE A 121 -3.47 -13.25 2.05
N SER A 122 -4.26 -13.23 0.97
CA SER A 122 -4.68 -12.00 0.29
C SER A 122 -5.45 -11.06 1.24
N ILE A 123 -6.35 -11.60 2.06
CA ILE A 123 -7.07 -10.82 3.07
C ILE A 123 -6.11 -10.25 4.13
N CYS A 124 -5.18 -11.07 4.66
CA CYS A 124 -4.13 -10.61 5.58
C CYS A 124 -3.27 -9.49 4.99
N MET A 125 -2.85 -9.63 3.73
CA MET A 125 -2.04 -8.63 3.02
C MET A 125 -2.80 -7.32 2.79
N ASN A 126 -4.11 -7.38 2.55
CA ASN A 126 -4.94 -6.18 2.46
C ASN A 126 -4.96 -5.39 3.78
N TYR A 127 -5.00 -6.06 4.93
CA TYR A 127 -4.87 -5.39 6.22
C TYR A 127 -3.50 -4.74 6.41
N LEU A 128 -2.42 -5.47 6.10
CA LEU A 128 -1.06 -4.94 6.19
C LEU A 128 -0.86 -3.73 5.26
N ASN A 129 -1.37 -3.78 4.04
CA ASN A 129 -1.26 -2.68 3.10
C ASN A 129 -2.05 -1.44 3.56
N ARG A 130 -3.23 -1.64 4.18
CA ARG A 130 -4.03 -0.55 4.75
C ARG A 130 -3.28 0.15 5.90
N ASP A 131 -2.69 -0.63 6.79
CA ASP A 131 -1.89 -0.14 7.91
C ASP A 131 -0.64 0.63 7.42
N MET A 132 0.13 0.03 6.51
CA MET A 132 1.27 0.66 5.86
C MET A 132 0.91 2.03 5.29
N GLN A 133 -0.16 2.13 4.49
CA GLN A 133 -0.54 3.39 3.85
C GLN A 133 -0.84 4.51 4.85
N PHE A 134 -1.49 4.17 5.96
CA PHE A 134 -1.72 5.13 7.04
C PHE A 134 -0.38 5.62 7.64
N MET A 135 0.55 4.72 7.91
CA MET A 135 1.85 5.03 8.51
C MET A 135 2.79 5.78 7.57
N LEU A 136 2.71 5.51 6.27
CA LEU A 136 3.42 6.30 5.25
C LEU A 136 2.96 7.76 5.22
N GLY A 137 1.65 8.00 5.37
CA GLY A 137 1.11 9.35 5.49
C GLY A 137 1.65 10.08 6.73
N LEU A 138 1.71 9.39 7.88
CA LEU A 138 2.29 9.95 9.11
C LEU A 138 3.79 10.24 8.97
N SER A 139 4.55 9.36 8.30
CA SER A 139 5.97 9.54 8.01
C SER A 139 6.23 10.77 7.12
N ALA A 140 5.43 10.97 6.08
CA ALA A 140 5.54 12.15 5.23
C ALA A 140 5.27 13.45 6.01
N ALA A 141 4.21 13.48 6.82
CA ALA A 141 3.90 14.63 7.68
C ALA A 141 5.00 14.91 8.71
N ALA A 142 5.54 13.86 9.33
CA ALA A 142 6.66 13.95 10.25
C ALA A 142 7.91 14.53 9.59
N SER A 143 8.22 14.10 8.37
CA SER A 143 9.38 14.56 7.60
C SER A 143 9.32 16.06 7.34
N VAL A 144 8.16 16.58 6.92
CA VAL A 144 7.96 18.02 6.72
C VAL A 144 8.08 18.77 8.06
N TRP A 145 7.48 18.24 9.11
CA TRP A 145 7.48 18.90 10.42
C TRP A 145 8.89 18.95 11.07
N VAL A 146 9.62 17.83 11.10
CA VAL A 146 11.01 17.78 11.58
C VAL A 146 11.93 18.59 10.66
N GLY A 147 11.70 18.54 9.34
CA GLY A 147 12.40 19.35 8.34
C GLY A 147 12.29 20.85 8.61
N ASN A 148 11.09 21.34 8.91
CA ASN A 148 10.88 22.74 9.28
C ASN A 148 11.61 23.11 10.58
N LYS A 149 11.74 22.18 11.54
CA LYS A 149 12.50 22.41 12.78
C LYS A 149 14.01 22.38 12.56
N LEU A 150 14.51 21.58 11.61
CA LEU A 150 15.93 21.57 11.23
C LEU A 150 16.40 22.95 10.75
N GLY A 151 15.55 23.69 10.03
CA GLY A 151 15.84 25.06 9.58
C GLY A 151 15.98 26.10 10.72
N THR A 152 15.62 25.77 11.96
CA THR A 152 15.72 26.69 13.11
C THR A 152 17.08 26.67 13.82
N TYR A 153 18.04 25.86 13.37
CA TYR A 153 19.38 25.70 13.97
C TYR A 153 19.42 25.35 15.48
N HIS A 154 18.32 24.82 16.04
CA HIS A 154 18.23 24.38 17.44
C HIS A 154 18.19 22.84 17.55
N PRO A 155 19.33 22.15 17.74
CA PRO A 155 19.41 20.69 17.66
C PRO A 155 18.59 19.95 18.73
N LYS A 156 18.40 20.57 19.91
CA LYS A 156 17.55 20.01 20.97
C LYS A 156 16.08 19.92 20.56
N VAL A 157 15.58 20.93 19.85
CA VAL A 157 14.19 20.98 19.37
C VAL A 157 13.99 19.95 18.26
N VAL A 158 14.96 19.78 17.36
CA VAL A 158 14.93 18.76 16.30
C VAL A 158 14.90 17.34 16.90
N LYS A 159 15.76 17.05 17.87
CA LYS A 159 15.79 15.73 18.52
C LYS A 159 14.50 15.41 19.27
N LEU A 160 13.99 16.37 20.05
CA LEU A 160 12.73 16.23 20.76
C LEU A 160 11.57 15.99 19.77
N SER A 161 11.62 16.70 18.63
CA SER A 161 10.64 16.56 17.56
C SER A 161 10.62 15.14 17.01
N ALA A 162 11.76 14.62 16.55
CA ALA A 162 11.85 13.24 16.07
C ALA A 162 11.35 12.23 17.11
N MET A 163 11.77 12.37 18.37
CA MET A 163 11.36 11.46 19.45
C MET A 163 9.84 11.48 19.71
N VAL A 164 9.19 12.64 19.67
CA VAL A 164 7.74 12.76 19.86
C VAL A 164 6.98 12.08 18.72
N VAL A 165 7.45 12.22 17.48
CA VAL A 165 6.83 11.56 16.32
C VAL A 165 6.95 10.05 16.44
N THR A 166 8.15 9.53 16.70
CA THR A 166 8.37 8.08 16.86
C THR A 166 7.55 7.53 18.04
N GLY A 167 7.44 8.27 19.14
CA GLY A 167 6.58 7.87 20.26
C GLY A 167 5.09 7.79 19.88
N ARG A 168 4.60 8.74 19.09
CA ARG A 168 3.21 8.73 18.60
C ARG A 168 2.94 7.58 17.64
N SER A 169 3.88 7.24 16.76
CA SER A 169 3.70 6.14 15.81
C SER A 169 3.65 4.78 16.48
N VAL A 170 4.50 4.55 17.48
CA VAL A 170 4.47 3.33 18.30
C VAL A 170 3.11 3.17 18.98
N LEU A 171 2.57 4.26 19.54
CA LEU A 171 1.25 4.24 20.20
C LEU A 171 0.14 3.88 19.20
N ILE A 172 0.13 4.51 18.02
CA ILE A 172 -0.90 4.23 17.00
C ILE A 172 -0.78 2.79 16.48
N SER A 173 0.44 2.31 16.22
CA SER A 173 0.69 0.94 15.74
C SER A 173 0.24 -0.10 16.78
N LEU A 174 0.41 0.19 18.08
CA LEU A 174 -0.08 -0.67 19.15
C LEU A 174 -1.61 -0.70 19.23
N ILE A 175 -2.27 0.44 19.00
CA ILE A 175 -3.73 0.53 18.92
C ILE A 175 -4.26 -0.29 17.74
N PHE A 176 -3.65 -0.16 16.55
CA PHE A 176 -4.06 -0.93 15.37
C PHE A 176 -3.80 -2.42 15.51
N SER A 177 -2.66 -2.81 16.09
CA SER A 177 -2.37 -4.21 16.42
C SER A 177 -3.40 -4.81 17.39
N ALA A 178 -3.74 -4.08 18.47
CA ALA A 178 -4.79 -4.50 19.41
C ALA A 178 -6.17 -4.57 18.74
N PHE A 179 -6.49 -3.61 17.87
CA PHE A 179 -7.75 -3.61 17.11
C PHE A 179 -7.87 -4.84 16.22
N VAL A 180 -6.82 -5.21 15.49
CA VAL A 180 -6.80 -6.42 14.66
C VAL A 180 -6.97 -7.67 15.51
N LEU A 181 -6.32 -7.79 16.66
CA LEU A 181 -6.46 -8.93 17.56
C LEU A 181 -7.90 -9.09 18.09
N ILE A 182 -8.54 -8.00 18.50
CA ILE A 182 -9.89 -8.03 19.09
C ILE A 182 -10.96 -8.29 18.03
N PHE A 183 -10.84 -7.65 16.86
CA PHE A 183 -11.90 -7.63 15.84
C PHE A 183 -11.67 -8.57 14.67
N CYS A 184 -10.62 -9.41 14.68
CA CYS A 184 -10.24 -10.23 13.52
C CYS A 184 -11.39 -11.04 12.91
N THR A 185 -12.21 -11.70 13.74
CA THR A 185 -13.32 -12.53 13.25
C THR A 185 -14.42 -11.71 12.57
N SER A 186 -14.68 -10.50 13.08
CA SER A 186 -15.66 -9.57 12.50
C SER A 186 -15.12 -8.95 11.21
N LEU A 187 -13.84 -8.59 11.21
CA LEU A 187 -13.13 -8.08 10.04
C LEU A 187 -13.07 -9.12 8.92
N SER A 188 -12.78 -10.38 9.23
CA SER A 188 -12.74 -11.47 8.26
C SER A 188 -14.10 -11.71 7.59
N LYS A 189 -15.19 -11.64 8.37
CA LYS A 189 -16.57 -11.77 7.85
C LYS A 189 -16.97 -10.66 6.88
N ALA A 190 -16.30 -9.51 6.90
CA ALA A 190 -16.53 -8.44 5.93
C ALA A 190 -15.95 -8.75 4.54
N TYR A 191 -14.98 -9.67 4.45
CA TYR A 191 -14.34 -10.05 3.18
C TYR A 191 -14.83 -11.41 2.65
N THR A 192 -15.19 -12.34 3.53
CA THR A 192 -15.60 -13.69 3.11
C THR A 192 -16.66 -14.28 4.04
N SER A 193 -17.57 -15.07 3.45
CA SER A 193 -18.57 -15.87 4.18
C SER A 193 -18.11 -17.32 4.40
N VAL A 194 -16.93 -17.71 3.90
CA VAL A 194 -16.44 -19.08 3.98
C VAL A 194 -15.76 -19.33 5.32
N TYR A 195 -16.32 -20.25 6.12
CA TYR A 195 -15.84 -20.53 7.47
C TYR A 195 -14.38 -21.01 7.52
N THR A 196 -13.95 -21.83 6.55
CA THR A 196 -12.57 -22.36 6.49
C THR A 196 -11.53 -21.26 6.25
N VAL A 197 -11.87 -20.24 5.49
CA VAL A 197 -11.00 -19.07 5.24
C VAL A 197 -10.94 -18.20 6.50
N ILE A 198 -12.06 -18.00 7.19
CA ILE A 198 -12.09 -17.25 8.46
C ILE A 198 -11.22 -17.95 9.52
N GLU A 199 -11.31 -19.27 9.65
CA GLU A 199 -10.51 -20.03 10.61
C GLU A 199 -8.99 -19.92 10.32
N ALA A 200 -8.62 -19.99 9.05
CA ALA A 200 -7.23 -19.81 8.62
C ALA A 200 -6.71 -18.39 8.92
N ILE A 201 -7.49 -17.34 8.66
CA ILE A 201 -7.14 -15.96 9.03
C ILE A 201 -7.02 -15.82 10.55
N THR A 202 -7.93 -16.42 11.31
CA THR A 202 -7.93 -16.38 12.78
C THR A 202 -6.64 -17.01 13.35
N THR A 203 -6.17 -18.09 12.72
CA THR A 203 -4.90 -18.75 13.07
C THR A 203 -3.69 -17.86 12.76
N LEU A 204 -3.74 -17.09 11.66
CA LEU A 204 -2.70 -16.15 11.26
C LEU A 204 -2.74 -14.81 12.03
N THR A 205 -3.76 -14.57 12.83
CA THR A 205 -4.04 -13.24 13.42
C THR A 205 -2.94 -12.74 14.33
N SER A 206 -2.37 -13.62 15.16
CA SER A 206 -1.27 -13.24 16.03
C SER A 206 -0.04 -12.78 15.24
N LEU A 207 0.25 -13.47 14.12
CA LEU A 207 1.35 -13.11 13.24
C LEU A 207 1.04 -11.80 12.50
N LEU A 208 -0.20 -11.64 12.03
CA LEU A 208 -0.68 -10.41 11.40
C LEU A 208 -0.56 -9.21 12.34
N ALA A 209 -0.94 -9.34 13.60
CA ALA A 209 -0.88 -8.27 14.60
C ALA A 209 0.57 -7.85 14.92
N ILE A 210 1.49 -8.81 14.96
CA ILE A 210 2.92 -8.55 15.11
C ILE A 210 3.44 -7.81 13.86
N SER A 211 3.08 -8.27 12.66
CA SER A 211 3.46 -7.62 11.41
C SER A 211 2.93 -6.19 11.31
N VAL A 212 1.67 -5.93 11.67
CA VAL A 212 1.08 -4.58 11.77
C VAL A 212 1.90 -3.70 12.72
N PHE A 213 2.26 -4.22 13.89
CA PHE A 213 3.05 -3.46 14.86
C PHE A 213 4.46 -3.12 14.34
N LEU A 214 5.18 -4.09 13.79
CA LEU A 214 6.55 -3.90 13.29
C LEU A 214 6.58 -2.98 12.06
N ASN A 215 5.67 -3.21 11.11
CA ASN A 215 5.58 -2.42 9.88
C ASN A 215 5.07 -1.01 10.12
N GLY A 216 4.35 -0.75 11.23
CA GLY A 216 3.90 0.59 11.56
C GLY A 216 5.01 1.50 12.11
N ILE A 217 6.08 0.93 12.66
CA ILE A 217 7.21 1.68 13.23
C ILE A 217 8.28 1.99 12.18
N GLN A 218 8.59 1.02 11.32
CA GLN A 218 9.69 1.08 10.36
C GLN A 218 9.67 2.31 9.41
N PRO A 219 8.52 2.81 8.92
CA PRO A 219 8.49 3.98 8.04
C PRO A 219 8.85 5.31 8.70
N ILE A 220 8.84 5.38 10.03
CA ILE A 220 8.96 6.63 10.81
C ILE A 220 10.31 6.73 11.51
N LEU A 221 11.02 5.61 11.64
CA LEU A 221 12.39 5.53 12.15
C LEU A 221 13.40 6.00 11.07
#